data_AF-A0A2N6UJA0-F1
#
_entry.id   AF-A0A2N6UJA0-F1
#
_cell.length_a   1.000
_cell.length_b   1.000
_cell.length_c   1.000
_cell.angle_alpha   90.00
_cell.angle_beta   90.00
_cell.angle_gamma   90.00
#
_symmetry.space_group_name_H-M   'P 1'
#
loop_
_entity.id
_entity.type
_entity.pdbx_description
1 polymer ?
#
loop_
_entity_poly.entity_id
_entity_poly.type
_entity_poly.pdbx_seq_one_letter_code
_entity_poly.pdbx_strand_id
1 'polypeptide(L)'
;MKKDLLERLETEVKACKRYAENSIRKSREGNIGSAISLLDIAETAKKCADQLHEELWEVSKGNLTDEEFQLFGESETLERELKKAYKELNIARQR
;
A
#
# COMPACT_ATOMS: atom_id res chain seq x y z
N MET A 1 -8.83 -20.86 -1.69
CA MET A 1 -7.42 -20.47 -1.51
C MET A 1 -7.07 -19.28 -2.40
N LYS A 2 -6.94 -19.41 -3.74
CA LYS A 2 -6.64 -18.25 -4.62
C LYS A 2 -7.58 -17.05 -4.43
N LYS A 3 -8.90 -17.28 -4.43
CA LYS A 3 -9.92 -16.23 -4.24
C LYS A 3 -9.77 -15.47 -2.91
N ASP A 4 -9.46 -16.19 -1.82
CA ASP A 4 -9.25 -15.58 -0.49
C ASP A 4 -7.99 -14.69 -0.49
N LEU A 5 -6.90 -15.16 -1.12
CA LEU A 5 -5.67 -14.37 -1.28
C LEU A 5 -5.92 -13.09 -2.07
N LEU A 6 -6.71 -13.16 -3.14
CA LEU A 6 -7.06 -11.98 -3.94
C LEU A 6 -7.89 -10.97 -3.14
N GLU A 7 -8.91 -11.41 -2.41
CA GLU A 7 -9.74 -10.53 -1.57
C GLU A 7 -8.91 -9.85 -0.46
N ARG A 8 -8.00 -10.60 0.16
CA ARG A 8 -7.08 -10.06 1.17
C ARG A 8 -6.07 -9.09 0.54
N LEU A 9 -5.49 -9.44 -0.60
CA LEU A 9 -4.53 -8.58 -1.31
C LEU A 9 -5.20 -7.26 -1.71
N GLU A 10 -6.42 -7.31 -2.24
CA GLU A 10 -7.21 -6.13 -2.59
C GLU A 10 -7.45 -5.23 -1.38
N THR A 11 -7.75 -5.84 -0.22
CA THR A 11 -7.94 -5.11 1.04
C THR A 11 -6.68 -4.36 1.45
N GLU A 12 -5.52 -5.03 1.42
CA GLU A 12 -4.24 -4.43 1.80
C GLU A 12 -3.77 -3.36 0.80
N VAL A 13 -3.96 -3.59 -0.50
CA VAL A 13 -3.67 -2.59 -1.54
C VAL A 13 -4.49 -1.32 -1.32
N LYS A 14 -5.81 -1.47 -1.09
CA LYS A 14 -6.70 -0.34 -0.81
C LYS A 14 -6.32 0.38 0.48
N ALA A 15 -5.98 -0.38 1.53
CA ALA A 15 -5.55 0.19 2.81
C ALA A 15 -4.27 1.00 2.64
N CYS A 16 -3.22 0.43 2.04
CA CYS A 16 -1.94 1.10 1.80
C CYS A 16 -2.14 2.43 1.05
N LYS A 17 -2.84 2.41 -0.09
CA LYS A 17 -3.11 3.61 -0.89
C LYS A 17 -3.84 4.68 -0.08
N ARG A 18 -4.92 4.29 0.60
CA ARG A 18 -5.75 5.20 1.42
C ARG A 18 -4.97 5.84 2.55
N TYR A 19 -4.16 5.06 3.28
CA TYR A 19 -3.41 5.56 4.41
C TYR A 19 -2.21 6.43 3.97
N ALA A 20 -1.53 6.08 2.87
CA ALA A 20 -0.50 6.91 2.27
C ALA A 20 -1.05 8.29 1.83
N GLU A 21 -2.21 8.31 1.15
CA GLU A 21 -2.87 9.57 0.76
C GLU A 21 -3.28 10.41 1.96
N ASN A 22 -3.83 9.77 3.01
CA ASN A 22 -4.20 10.46 4.24
C ASN A 22 -2.96 11.03 4.97
N SER A 23 -1.84 10.30 4.97
CA SER A 23 -0.58 10.80 5.50
C SER A 23 -0.11 12.06 4.77
N ILE A 24 -0.19 12.08 3.43
CA ILE A 24 0.11 13.27 2.62
C ILE A 24 -0.78 14.44 3.01
N ARG A 25 -2.10 14.22 3.11
CA ARG A 25 -3.05 15.25 3.51
C ARG A 25 -2.73 15.82 4.89
N LYS A 26 -2.47 14.96 5.89
CA LYS A 26 -2.11 15.40 7.25
C LYS A 26 -0.76 16.11 7.31
N SER A 27 0.20 15.71 6.48
CA SER A 27 1.48 16.42 6.33
C SER A 27 1.25 17.85 5.85
N ARG A 28 0.39 18.05 4.84
CA ARG A 28 0.07 19.39 4.29
C ARG A 28 -0.69 20.28 5.27
N GLU A 29 -1.50 19.68 6.14
CA GLU A 29 -2.20 20.38 7.23
C GLU A 29 -1.27 20.75 8.41
N GLY A 30 0.01 20.32 8.39
CA GLY A 30 0.95 20.53 9.50
C GLY A 30 0.74 19.58 10.69
N ASN A 31 -0.18 18.60 10.58
CA ASN A 31 -0.42 17.62 11.62
C ASN A 31 0.54 16.43 11.49
N ILE A 32 1.80 16.68 11.84
CA ILE A 32 2.92 15.75 11.64
C ILE A 32 2.72 14.44 12.40
N GLY A 33 2.24 14.49 13.65
CA GLY A 33 2.03 13.28 14.47
C GLY A 33 1.03 12.32 13.82
N SER A 34 -0.12 12.85 13.35
CA SER A 34 -1.12 12.03 12.66
C SER A 34 -0.58 11.51 11.31
N ALA A 35 0.21 12.32 10.60
CA ALA A 35 0.80 11.92 9.33
C ALA A 35 1.78 10.74 9.48
N ILE A 36 2.58 10.73 10.54
CA ILE A 36 3.47 9.61 10.88
C ILE A 36 2.65 8.35 11.15
N SER A 37 1.66 8.42 12.06
CA SER A 37 0.86 7.24 12.39
C SER A 37 0.12 6.65 11.18
N LEU A 38 -0.38 7.50 10.28
CA LEU A 38 -1.01 7.05 9.04
C LEU A 38 0.01 6.41 8.08
N LEU A 39 1.23 6.92 8.02
CA LEU A 39 2.29 6.34 7.19
C LEU A 39 2.72 4.97 7.70
N ASP A 40 2.87 4.80 9.02
CA ASP A 40 3.21 3.51 9.63
C ASP A 40 2.14 2.42 9.32
N ILE A 41 0.85 2.81 9.32
CA ILE A 41 -0.24 1.91 8.91
C ILE A 41 -0.11 1.54 7.43
N ALA A 42 0.21 2.52 6.57
CA ALA A 42 0.39 2.27 5.14
C ALA A 42 1.57 1.32 4.87
N GLU A 43 2.69 1.48 5.58
CA GLU A 43 3.84 0.57 5.50
C GLU A 43 3.48 -0.85 5.94
N THR A 44 2.69 -0.97 7.01
CA THR A 44 2.24 -2.28 7.50
C THR A 44 1.36 -2.97 6.46
N ALA A 45 0.39 -2.24 5.89
CA ALA A 45 -0.45 -2.75 4.81
C ALA A 45 0.38 -3.16 3.58
N LYS A 46 1.43 -2.41 3.21
CA LYS A 46 2.35 -2.82 2.16
C LYS A 46 3.03 -4.15 2.49
N LYS A 47 3.58 -4.32 3.70
CA LYS A 47 4.24 -5.57 4.09
C LYS A 47 3.28 -6.77 4.01
N CYS A 48 2.03 -6.58 4.42
CA CYS A 48 0.99 -7.60 4.28
C CYS A 48 0.64 -7.87 2.81
N ALA A 49 0.55 -6.84 1.97
CA ALA A 49 0.34 -6.98 0.54
C ALA A 49 1.50 -7.74 -0.15
N ASP A 50 2.76 -7.43 0.20
CA ASP A 50 3.95 -8.11 -0.33
C ASP A 50 3.93 -9.61 0.03
N GLN A 51 3.54 -9.98 1.25
CA GLN A 51 3.39 -11.38 1.64
C GLN A 51 2.31 -12.11 0.84
N LEU A 52 1.15 -11.46 0.67
CA LEU A 52 0.03 -12.01 -0.11
C LEU A 52 0.36 -12.11 -1.59
N HIS A 53 1.15 -11.18 -2.11
CA HIS A 53 1.63 -11.17 -3.48
C HIS A 53 2.48 -12.41 -3.78
N GLU A 54 3.47 -12.70 -2.93
CA GLU A 54 4.30 -13.90 -3.05
C GLU A 54 3.48 -15.19 -2.92
N GLU A 55 2.55 -15.26 -1.95
CA GLU A 55 1.69 -16.43 -1.79
C GLU A 55 0.75 -16.64 -2.99
N LEU A 56 0.22 -15.55 -3.54
CA LEU A 56 -0.61 -15.57 -4.74
C LEU A 56 0.21 -16.03 -5.96
N TRP A 57 1.47 -15.61 -6.08
CA TRP A 57 2.36 -16.06 -7.15
C TRP A 57 2.56 -17.58 -7.11
N GLU A 58 2.88 -18.13 -5.93
CA GLU A 58 3.08 -19.57 -5.73
C GLU A 58 1.82 -20.40 -6.02
N VAL A 59 0.65 -19.92 -5.60
CA VAL A 59 -0.63 -20.63 -5.81
C VAL A 59 -1.13 -20.51 -7.25
N SER A 60 -0.94 -19.35 -7.87
CA SER A 60 -1.39 -19.10 -9.25
C SER A 60 -0.47 -19.74 -10.28
N LYS A 61 0.82 -19.89 -9.99
CA LYS A 61 1.86 -20.37 -10.92
C LYS A 61 1.85 -19.59 -12.24
N GLY A 62 1.59 -18.28 -12.15
CA GLY A 62 1.46 -17.38 -13.31
C GLY A 62 0.12 -17.47 -14.06
N ASN A 63 -0.84 -18.27 -13.58
CA ASN A 63 -2.18 -18.36 -14.18
C ASN A 63 -3.16 -17.39 -13.49
N LEU A 64 -3.05 -16.13 -13.86
CA LEU A 64 -3.92 -15.03 -13.42
C LEU A 64 -4.81 -14.57 -14.58
N THR A 65 -6.05 -14.20 -14.29
CA THR A 65 -6.88 -13.44 -15.26
C THR A 65 -6.36 -12.01 -15.39
N ASP A 66 -6.85 -11.27 -16.39
CA ASP A 66 -6.45 -9.87 -16.59
C ASP A 66 -6.73 -9.01 -15.35
N GLU A 67 -7.88 -9.22 -14.69
CA GLU A 67 -8.25 -8.49 -13.47
C GLU A 67 -7.36 -8.87 -12.28
N GLU A 68 -7.07 -10.17 -12.12
CA GLU A 68 -6.17 -10.66 -11.06
C GLU A 68 -4.74 -10.15 -11.29
N PHE A 69 -4.28 -10.12 -12.54
CA PHE A 69 -2.98 -9.59 -12.92
C PHE A 69 -2.89 -8.08 -12.70
N GLN A 70 -3.98 -7.33 -12.94
CA GLN A 70 -4.01 -5.91 -12.62
C GLN A 70 -3.83 -5.69 -11.11
N LEU A 71 -4.56 -6.40 -10.26
CA LEU A 71 -4.41 -6.30 -8.81
C LEU A 71 -2.99 -6.68 -8.37
N PHE A 72 -2.44 -7.74 -8.95
CA PHE A 72 -1.07 -8.20 -8.72
C PHE A 72 -0.06 -7.09 -9.03
N GLY A 73 -0.12 -6.49 -10.22
CA GLY A 73 0.74 -5.36 -10.58
C GLY A 73 0.50 -4.11 -9.72
N GLU A 74 -0.74 -3.82 -9.32
CA GLU A 74 -1.03 -2.71 -8.42
C GLU A 74 -0.31 -2.85 -7.06
N SER A 75 -0.22 -4.07 -6.52
CA SER A 75 0.49 -4.33 -5.26
C SER A 75 1.99 -4.03 -5.35
N GLU A 76 2.65 -4.34 -6.47
CA GLU A 76 4.07 -4.03 -6.70
C GLU A 76 4.35 -2.52 -6.73
N THR A 77 3.36 -1.72 -7.14
CA THR A 77 3.50 -0.27 -7.23
C THR A 77 3.33 0.47 -5.91
N LEU A 78 2.90 -0.19 -4.83
CA LEU A 78 2.63 0.44 -3.53
C LEU A 78 3.84 1.19 -2.94
N GLU A 79 5.05 0.72 -3.22
CA GLU A 79 6.30 1.39 -2.83
C GLU A 79 6.36 2.84 -3.35
N ARG A 80 5.81 3.10 -4.55
CA ARG A 80 5.75 4.44 -5.13
C ARG A 80 4.83 5.36 -4.33
N GLU A 81 3.71 4.83 -3.82
CA GLU A 81 2.77 5.60 -3.01
C GLU A 81 3.37 5.95 -1.65
N LEU A 82 4.08 5.01 -1.01
CA LEU A 82 4.80 5.27 0.24
C LEU A 82 5.90 6.32 0.04
N LYS A 83 6.70 6.24 -1.04
CA LYS A 83 7.74 7.24 -1.34
C LYS A 83 7.18 8.65 -1.48
N LYS A 84 6.00 8.80 -2.10
CA LYS A 84 5.31 10.10 -2.19
C LYS A 84 4.93 10.61 -0.79
N ALA A 85 4.37 9.75 0.06
CA ALA A 85 3.99 10.11 1.42
C ALA A 85 5.19 10.49 2.29
N TYR A 86 6.28 9.72 2.23
CA TYR A 86 7.55 10.05 2.89
C TYR A 86 8.08 11.42 2.48
N LYS A 87 8.08 11.71 1.18
CA LYS A 87 8.56 12.99 0.66
C LYS A 87 7.77 14.16 1.23
N GLU A 88 6.44 14.08 1.19
CA GLU A 88 5.57 15.15 1.71
C GLU A 88 5.71 15.33 3.22
N LEU A 89 5.81 14.23 3.97
CA LEU A 89 6.05 14.27 5.41
C LEU A 89 7.39 14.94 5.74
N ASN A 90 8.46 14.59 5.03
CA ASN A 90 9.78 15.19 5.24
C ASN A 90 9.79 16.69 4.93
N ILE A 91 9.10 17.13 3.89
CA ILE A 91 8.91 18.56 3.58
C ILE A 91 8.16 19.25 4.74
N ALA A 92 7.09 18.63 5.24
CA ALA A 92 6.28 19.21 6.31
C ALA A 92 7.05 19.34 7.64
N ARG A 93 7.98 18.43 7.93
CA ARG A 93 8.83 18.48 9.14
C ARG A 93 9.89 19.58 9.14
N GLN A 94 10.17 20.18 7.98
CA GLN A 94 11.16 21.25 7.82
C GLN A 94 10.54 22.66 7.82
N ARG A 95 9.21 22.75 7.89
CA ARG A 95 8.46 24.01 7.95
C ARG A 95 8.19 24.38 9.40
#